data_AF-A0A846E1U0-F1
#
_entry.id   AF-A0A846E1U0-F1
#
_cell.length_a   1.000
_cell.length_b   1.000
_cell.length_c   1.000
_cell.angle_alpha   90.00
_cell.angle_beta   90.00
_cell.angle_gamma   90.00
#
_symmetry.space_group_name_H-M   'P 1'
#
loop_
_entity.id
_entity.type
_entity.pdbx_description
1 polymer ?
#
loop_
_entity_poly.entity_id
_entity_poly.type
_entity_poly.pdbx_seq_one_letter_code
_entity_poly.pdbx_strand_id
1 'polypeptide(L)' 'MSDSCKNCTSHPRDRTGKTTDLFRIFSQNFLNRYLEKPRFPGRMTLLLSPLKKLDSLEELAFREIADRNFKDFSKIEQKT' A
#
# COMPACT_ATOMS: atom_id res chain seq x y z
N MET A 1 8.41 -9.67 9.90
CA MET A 1 8.83 -10.67 10.90
C MET A 1 9.79 -11.67 10.23
N SER A 2 10.74 -11.18 9.45
CA SER A 2 11.74 -12.00 8.75
C SER A 2 12.96 -11.13 8.44
N ASP A 3 14.08 -11.79 8.19
CA ASP A 3 15.32 -11.17 7.73
C ASP A 3 15.31 -10.85 6.23
N SER A 4 14.20 -11.12 5.53
CA SER A 4 14.07 -10.94 4.08
C SER A 4 14.40 -9.52 3.62
N CYS A 5 14.12 -8.51 4.45
CA CYS A 5 14.42 -7.12 4.15
C CYS A 5 15.88 -6.70 4.42
N LYS A 6 16.75 -7.55 4.97
CA LYS A 6 18.16 -7.20 5.24
C LYS A 6 18.92 -6.79 3.96
N ASN A 7 18.56 -7.38 2.83
CA ASN A 7 19.18 -7.13 1.53
C ASN A 7 18.19 -6.53 0.50
N CYS A 8 17.05 -6.01 0.95
CA CYS A 8 16.11 -5.37 0.04
C CYS A 8 16.63 -4.00 -0.40
N THR A 9 16.42 -3.67 -1.67
CA THR A 9 16.60 -2.31 -2.17
C THR A 9 15.53 -1.36 -1.61
N SER A 10 14.37 -1.91 -1.22
CA SER A 10 13.30 -1.19 -0.55
C SER A 10 13.51 -1.14 0.97
N HIS A 11 13.22 0.01 1.56
CA HIS A 11 13.28 0.22 3.01
C HIS A 11 11.87 0.18 3.62
N PRO A 12 11.62 -0.71 4.60
CA PRO A 12 10.28 -0.88 5.18
C PRO A 12 9.80 0.30 6.03
N ARG A 13 10.68 1.26 6.35
CA ARG A 13 10.35 2.48 7.09
C ARG A 13 9.97 3.65 6.18
N ASP A 14 10.38 3.60 4.92
CA ASP A 14 10.09 4.66 3.96
C ASP A 14 8.59 4.68 3.67
N ARG A 15 8.01 5.88 3.74
CA ARG A 15 6.57 6.07 3.50
C ARG A 15 6.30 6.40 2.04
N THR A 16 7.17 7.15 1.38
CA THR A 16 7.07 7.54 -0.02
C THR A 16 8.47 7.63 -0.65
N GLY A 17 8.56 7.62 -1.98
CA GLY A 17 9.82 7.70 -2.72
C GLY A 17 10.29 6.37 -3.34
N LYS A 18 11.43 6.39 -4.05
CA LYS A 18 11.92 5.29 -4.92
C LYS A 18 12.25 3.99 -4.18
N THR A 19 12.53 4.08 -2.88
CA THR A 19 12.90 2.96 -2.00
C THR A 19 11.72 2.45 -1.17
N THR A 20 10.51 2.95 -1.41
CA THR A 20 9.33 2.53 -0.65
C THR A 20 9.00 1.07 -0.93
N ASP A 21 8.73 0.31 0.12
CA ASP A 21 8.25 -1.06 0.02
C ASP A 21 6.86 -1.13 -0.64
N LEU A 22 6.75 -1.93 -1.72
CA LEU A 22 5.51 -2.09 -2.47
C LEU A 22 4.39 -2.68 -1.60
N PHE A 23 4.69 -3.56 -0.64
CA PHE A 23 3.67 -4.12 0.24
C PHE A 23 2.98 -3.02 1.08
N ARG A 24 3.74 -2.03 1.57
CA ARG A 24 3.18 -0.87 2.26
C ARG A 24 2.24 -0.08 1.34
N ILE A 25 2.65 0.20 0.12
CA ILE A 25 1.86 0.96 -0.85
C ILE A 25 0.54 0.23 -1.16
N PHE A 26 0.61 -1.06 -1.50
CA PHE A 26 -0.57 -1.83 -1.85
C PHE A 26 -1.51 -2.03 -0.66
N SER A 27 -0.98 -2.31 0.53
CA SER A 27 -1.81 -2.48 1.73
C SER A 27 -2.55 -1.19 2.09
N GLN A 28 -1.89 -0.03 1.99
CA GLN A 28 -2.53 1.26 2.24
C GLN A 28 -3.56 1.62 1.17
N ASN A 29 -3.23 1.46 -0.12
CA ASN A 29 -4.19 1.70 -1.21
C ASN A 29 -5.41 0.76 -1.11
N PHE A 30 -5.21 -0.51 -0.73
CA PHE A 30 -6.30 -1.45 -0.50
C PHE A 30 -7.20 -0.99 0.66
N LEU A 31 -6.61 -0.65 1.81
CA LEU A 31 -7.37 -0.23 2.99
C LEU A 31 -8.14 1.08 2.77
N ASN A 32 -7.57 2.02 1.99
CA ASN A 32 -8.23 3.29 1.66
C ASN A 32 -9.59 3.10 0.97
N ARG A 33 -9.77 2.03 0.17
CA ARG A 33 -11.06 1.71 -0.49
C ARG A 33 -12.19 1.40 0.49
N TYR A 34 -11.86 1.08 1.75
CA TYR A 34 -12.82 0.74 2.79
C TYR A 34 -13.04 1.86 3.81
N LEU A 35 -12.40 3.02 3.64
CA LEU A 35 -12.53 4.16 4.57
C LEU A 35 -13.94 4.77 4.55
N GLU A 36 -14.55 4.89 3.37
CA GLU A 36 -15.88 5.51 3.21
C GLU A 36 -17.04 4.59 3.63
N LYS A 37 -16.83 3.27 3.58
CA LYS A 37 -17.81 2.25 3.96
C LYS A 37 -17.10 1.16 4.74
N PRO A 38 -16.86 1.36 6.05
CA PRO A 38 -16.31 0.31 6.90
C PRO A 38 -17.33 -0.83 6.99
N ARG A 39 -17.25 -1.78 6.05
CA ARG A 39 -18.06 -3.01 6.04
C ARG A 39 -17.66 -3.99 7.14
N PHE A 40 -16.63 -3.65 7.92
CA PHE A 40 -16.00 -4.52 8.90
C PHE A 40 -15.89 -3.78 10.25
N PRO A 41 -16.90 -3.90 11.13
CA PRO A 41 -16.77 -3.42 12.50
C PRO A 41 -15.72 -4.23 13.28
N GLY A 42 -15.04 -3.61 14.23
CA GLY A 42 -14.08 -4.27 15.14
C GLY A 42 -12.62 -3.91 14.87
N ARG A 43 -11.71 -4.91 14.83
CA ARG A 43 -10.25 -4.68 14.71
C ARG A 43 -9.86 -3.89 13.46
N MET A 44 -10.65 -3.98 12.39
CA MET A 44 -10.42 -3.21 11.17
C MET A 44 -10.57 -1.70 11.40
N THR A 45 -11.46 -1.27 12.30
CA THR A 45 -11.61 0.15 12.67
C THR A 45 -10.32 0.73 13.26
N LEU A 46 -9.56 -0.08 14.01
CA LEU A 46 -8.28 0.33 14.59
C LEU A 46 -7.21 0.52 13.51
N LEU A 47 -7.23 -0.30 12.46
CA LEU A 47 -6.31 -0.19 11.31
C LEU A 47 -6.66 0.99 10.38
N LEU A 48 -7.95 1.29 10.24
CA LEU A 48 -8.45 2.37 9.37
C LEU A 48 -8.35 3.76 10.01
N SER A 49 -8.36 3.86 11.34
CA SER A 49 -8.34 5.15 12.04
C SER A 49 -7.09 6.00 11.78
N PRO A 50 -5.86 5.44 11.73
CA PRO A 50 -4.67 6.18 11.33
C PRO A 50 -4.68 6.61 9.86
N LEU A 51 -5.32 5.84 8.98
CA LEU A 51 -5.37 6.14 7.55
C LEU A 51 -6.28 7.34 7.24
N LYS A 52 -7.32 7.58 8.06
CA LYS A 52 -8.13 8.81 7.98
C LYS A 52 -7.33 10.11 8.18
N LYS A 53 -6.11 10.02 8.71
CA LYS A 53 -5.23 11.16 8.97
C LYS A 53 -4.12 11.31 7.93
N LEU A 54 -4.11 10.48 6.88
CA LEU A 54 -3.17 10.67 5.77
C LEU A 54 -3.53 11.96 5.03
N ASP A 55 -2.49 12.69 4.62
CA ASP A 55 -2.69 13.86 3.78
C ASP A 55 -3.12 13.43 2.36
N SER A 56 -3.92 14.27 1.72
CA SER A 56 -4.48 14.04 0.38
C SER A 56 -3.39 13.77 -0.68
N LEU A 57 -2.20 14.36 -0.52
CA LEU A 57 -1.04 14.11 -1.38
C LEU A 57 -0.42 12.73 -1.18
N GLU A 58 -0.31 12.24 0.06
CA GLU A 58 0.19 10.88 0.34
C GLU A 58 -0.77 9.83 -0.23
N GLU A 59 -2.09 10.04 -0.08
CA GLU A 59 -3.09 9.13 -0.64
C GLU A 59 -3.03 9.05 -2.18
N LEU A 60 -2.89 10.20 -2.83
CA LEU A 60 -2.74 10.27 -4.28
C LEU A 60 -1.48 9.52 -4.74
N ALA A 61 -0.34 9.74 -4.06
CA ALA A 61 0.90 9.05 -4.37
C ALA A 61 0.78 7.52 -4.22
N PHE A 62 0.12 7.04 -3.16
CA PHE A 62 -0.10 5.60 -3.00
C PHE A 62 -0.95 4.99 -4.12
N ARG A 63 -1.99 5.71 -4.55
CA ARG A 63 -2.85 5.27 -5.67
C ARG A 63 -2.07 5.19 -6.97
N GLU A 64 -1.34 6.25 -7.32
CA GLU A 64 -0.57 6.31 -8.57
C GLU A 64 0.52 5.24 -8.63
N ILE A 65 1.24 5.01 -7.52
CA ILE A 65 2.29 3.99 -7.49
C ILE A 65 1.66 2.60 -7.58
N ALA A 66 0.54 2.34 -6.89
CA ALA A 66 -0.16 1.07 -6.99
C ALA A 66 -0.67 0.80 -8.42
N ASP A 67 -1.27 1.78 -9.08
CA ASP A 67 -1.79 1.63 -10.45
C ASP A 67 -0.68 1.39 -11.47
N ARG A 68 0.48 2.06 -11.31
CA ARG A 68 1.66 1.84 -12.15
C ARG A 68 2.18 0.40 -12.02
N ASN A 69 2.37 -0.06 -10.78
CA ASN A 69 2.92 -1.40 -10.53
C ASN A 69 1.90 -2.50 -10.88
N PHE A 70 0.60 -2.26 -10.71
CA PHE A 70 -0.45 -3.21 -11.10
C PHE A 70 -0.42 -3.53 -12.60
N LYS A 71 -0.18 -2.52 -13.45
CA LYS A 71 -0.02 -2.73 -14.90
C LYS A 71 1.14 -3.69 -15.21
N ASP A 72 2.21 -3.65 -14.43
CA ASP A 72 3.35 -4.53 -14.65
C ASP A 72 3.07 -5.97 -14.18
N PHE A 73 2.28 -6.15 -13.10
CA PHE A 73 1.80 -7.47 -12.71
C PHE A 73 0.84 -8.09 -13.73
N SER A 74 -0.08 -7.31 -14.30
CA SER A 74 -1.03 -7.82 -15.32
C SER A 74 -0.36 -8.32 -16.59
N LYS A 75 0.84 -7.84 -16.91
CA LYS A 75 1.63 -8.32 -18.07
C LYS A 75 2.31 -9.67 -17.80
N ILE A 76 2.54 -10.01 -16.53
CA ILE A 76 3.19 -11.27 -16.13
C ILE A 76 2.16 -12.42 -16.16
N GLU A 77 0.92 -12.17 -15.72
CA GLU A 77 -0.15 -13.18 -15.79
C GLU A 77 -0.49 -13.61 -17.23
N GLN A 78 -0.35 -12.73 -18.23
CA GLN A 78 -0.63 -13.08 -19.62
C GLN A 78 0.46 -13.92 -20.30
N LYS A 79 1.59 -14.17 -19.63
CA LYS A 79 2.72 -14.97 -20.14
C LYS A 79 2.84 -16.35 -19.50
N THR A 80 1.92 -16.73 -18.63
CA THR A 80 1.90 -18.03 -17.94
C THR A 80 0.69 -18.82 -18.38
#